data_AF-A0A8T5F0R9-F1
#
_entry.id   AF-A0A8T5F0R9-F1
#
_cell.length_a   1.000
_cell.length_b   1.000
_cell.length_c   1.000
_cell.angle_alpha   90.00
_cell.angle_beta   90.00
_cell.angle_gamma   90.00
#
_symmetry.space_group_name_H-M   'P 1'
#
loop_
_entity.id
_entity.type
_entity.pdbx_description
1 polymer ?
#
loop_
_entity_poly.entity_id
_entity_poly.type
_entity_poly.pdbx_seq_one_letter_code
_entity_poly.pdbx_strand_id
1 'polypeptide(L)'
;MKNIVIYIWQIFTYFIFGIPLRFFLRINSNLDFEFQKNKKYIIASNHPNRIDPFLVCYSFPFKTFSKLAPFRFITDEKYLRIFYLRHLMLLFGCITTKTLKNGTVLERSIKLLNKGETIYIFPSGELERKKKKYTAKVGVAYLIKNVKNSLIVPVKIKYEKNKISIGHDKVFTFSKFSKDLQPYAEKIYDRIKRINLINTKKLYELPWTTYNNPNGWIEPTTYCQLQCPGCYRGLAEKNPIRKHIPLDILKKEINWFIKKRNVQTISIAGGEPLCYPKLDDLVKYIYSCGLKTKIYTNAVLLTKKRLKKLKKIGVTEIIIHVDKSQRKNFSESQANKLRQKYCDLFKDIGGVNLGFIMPLSKQNIGDLEVLSKFYQKNSDIINLIVFTVYKEMLPEKTIQKQMEISMQEVSEAVKSSFGIKYCSFLGKENSNNISWLFSLSAYVDGKLIDSFDNRFYKLIQERYYKKKKKYFFTVKNKPMIIQKLIPLLFNSSVRKIFLRSIIKGKKKINPQVILIIDPPSLENNKWDLCKGCPDPMIHNGNLVPSCLLERIKKGEKIRLF
;
A
#
# COMPACT_ATOMS: atom_id res chain seq x y z
N MET A 1 29.37 -1.49 -30.05
CA MET A 1 28.88 -0.09 -30.04
C MET A 1 27.37 -0.06 -30.27
N LYS A 2 26.68 0.95 -29.73
CA LYS A 2 25.23 1.16 -29.92
C LYS A 2 24.92 1.47 -31.39
N ASN A 3 23.75 1.06 -31.88
CA ASN A 3 23.30 1.47 -33.20
C ASN A 3 22.89 2.96 -33.20
N ILE A 4 23.74 3.81 -33.80
CA ILE A 4 23.57 5.27 -33.79
C ILE A 4 22.34 5.73 -34.58
N VAL A 5 22.02 5.06 -35.69
CA VAL A 5 20.87 5.40 -36.55
C VAL A 5 19.57 5.26 -35.76
N ILE A 6 19.40 4.13 -35.07
CA ILE A 6 18.20 3.85 -34.28
C ILE A 6 18.14 4.73 -33.04
N TYR A 7 19.29 5.03 -32.44
CA TYR A 7 19.37 6.01 -31.36
C TYR A 7 18.86 7.38 -31.79
N ILE A 8 19.40 7.96 -32.88
CA ILE A 8 19.01 9.27 -33.41
C ILE A 8 17.52 9.27 -33.77
N TRP A 9 17.04 8.21 -34.45
CA TRP A 9 15.64 8.07 -34.83
C TRP A 9 14.70 8.02 -33.61
N GLN A 10 15.05 7.29 -32.57
CA GLN A 10 14.25 7.23 -31.34
C GLN A 10 14.24 8.56 -30.57
N ILE A 11 15.35 9.31 -30.59
CA ILE A 11 15.41 10.66 -30.03
C ILE A 11 14.50 11.61 -30.82
N PHE A 12 14.58 11.60 -32.14
CA PHE A 12 13.71 12.40 -33.01
C PHE A 12 12.23 12.10 -32.76
N THR A 13 11.84 10.82 -32.81
CA THR A 13 10.46 10.38 -32.61
C THR A 13 9.94 10.62 -31.18
N TYR A 14 10.82 10.70 -30.18
CA TYR A 14 10.42 11.10 -28.83
C TYR A 14 9.78 12.48 -28.79
N PHE A 15 10.36 13.46 -29.49
CA PHE A 15 9.85 14.83 -29.53
C PHE A 15 8.64 14.97 -30.46
N ILE A 16 8.72 14.36 -31.65
CA ILE A 16 7.68 14.49 -32.68
C ILE A 16 6.42 13.71 -32.33
N PHE A 17 6.56 12.48 -31.85
CA PHE A 17 5.41 11.60 -31.57
C PHE A 17 5.21 11.39 -30.07
N GLY A 18 6.28 11.18 -29.32
CA GLY A 18 6.20 10.82 -27.90
C GLY A 18 5.52 11.89 -27.04
N ILE A 19 5.92 13.16 -27.16
CA ILE A 19 5.34 14.26 -26.38
C ILE A 19 3.86 14.49 -26.73
N PRO A 20 3.46 14.62 -28.01
CA PRO A 20 2.04 14.74 -28.36
C PRO A 20 1.21 13.55 -27.88
N LEU A 21 1.71 12.33 -28.06
CA LEU A 21 1.02 11.10 -27.65
C LEU A 21 0.69 11.10 -26.15
N ARG A 22 1.62 11.58 -25.30
CA ARG A 22 1.35 11.73 -23.85
C ARG A 22 0.19 12.66 -23.56
N PHE A 23 0.13 13.77 -24.28
CA PHE A 23 -0.91 14.77 -24.09
C PHE A 23 -2.27 14.26 -24.57
N PHE A 24 -2.35 13.75 -25.80
CA PHE A 24 -3.59 13.23 -26.40
C PHE A 24 -4.16 12.05 -25.61
N LEU A 25 -3.32 11.10 -25.18
CA LEU A 25 -3.77 9.94 -24.40
C LEU A 25 -3.84 10.20 -22.89
N ARG A 26 -3.61 11.45 -22.45
CA ARG A 26 -3.63 11.86 -21.03
C ARG A 26 -2.82 10.93 -20.13
N ILE A 27 -1.58 10.66 -20.54
CA ILE A 27 -0.70 9.71 -19.85
C ILE A 27 -0.22 10.32 -18.55
N ASN A 28 -0.48 9.64 -17.44
CA ASN A 28 0.11 9.93 -16.12
C ASN A 28 1.20 8.89 -15.85
N SER A 29 2.45 9.26 -16.15
CA SER A 29 3.62 8.41 -16.00
C SER A 29 4.44 8.80 -14.77
N ASN A 30 4.80 7.82 -13.95
CA ASN A 30 5.82 7.94 -12.92
C ASN A 30 6.93 6.93 -13.22
N LEU A 31 7.84 7.27 -14.14
CA LEU A 31 8.91 6.42 -14.69
C LEU A 31 10.32 6.96 -14.38
N ASP A 32 10.48 7.71 -13.30
CA ASP A 32 11.76 8.26 -12.88
C ASP A 32 12.51 7.30 -11.94
N PHE A 33 13.55 6.67 -12.47
CA PHE A 33 14.53 5.97 -11.66
C PHE A 33 15.94 6.46 -11.98
N GLU A 34 16.83 6.30 -11.00
CA GLU A 34 18.22 6.71 -11.13
C GLU A 34 19.01 5.70 -11.96
N PHE A 35 19.62 6.19 -13.04
CA PHE A 35 20.44 5.37 -13.93
C PHE A 35 21.77 5.03 -13.26
N GLN A 36 22.03 3.74 -13.09
CA GLN A 36 23.30 3.20 -12.60
C GLN A 36 24.30 3.04 -13.74
N LYS A 37 25.51 3.58 -13.55
CA LYS A 37 26.63 3.49 -14.51
C LYS A 37 27.03 2.02 -14.71
N ASN A 38 27.46 1.66 -15.91
CA ASN A 38 27.92 0.31 -16.30
C ASN A 38 26.89 -0.83 -16.13
N LYS A 39 25.59 -0.49 -16.01
CA LYS A 39 24.50 -1.47 -15.96
C LYS A 39 23.75 -1.53 -17.29
N LYS A 40 23.21 -2.69 -17.61
CA LYS A 40 22.41 -2.97 -18.82
C LYS A 40 20.95 -3.12 -18.41
N TYR A 41 20.01 -2.66 -19.21
CA TYR A 41 18.61 -2.58 -18.78
C TYR A 41 17.70 -3.46 -19.64
N ILE A 42 16.80 -4.17 -18.95
CA ILE A 42 15.71 -4.94 -19.53
C ILE A 42 14.41 -4.34 -18.98
N ILE A 43 13.59 -3.75 -19.83
CA ILE A 43 12.26 -3.27 -19.46
C ILE A 43 11.28 -4.42 -19.59
N ALA A 44 10.65 -4.79 -18.49
CA ALA A 44 9.65 -5.84 -18.45
C ALA A 44 8.30 -5.24 -18.05
N SER A 45 7.28 -5.36 -18.90
CA SER A 45 5.94 -4.83 -18.60
C SER A 45 4.82 -5.83 -18.82
N ASN A 46 3.65 -5.56 -18.23
CA ASN A 46 2.42 -6.19 -18.68
C ASN A 46 2.06 -5.71 -20.10
N HIS A 47 1.22 -6.47 -20.82
CA HIS A 47 0.92 -6.19 -22.22
C HIS A 47 -0.59 -5.98 -22.54
N PRO A 48 -1.28 -4.94 -22.02
CA PRO A 48 -2.69 -4.72 -22.35
C PRO A 48 -3.00 -4.45 -23.84
N ASN A 49 -2.11 -3.77 -24.57
CA ASN A 49 -2.36 -3.26 -25.93
C ASN A 49 -1.14 -3.34 -26.85
N ARG A 50 -1.35 -3.33 -28.17
CA ARG A 50 -0.25 -3.48 -29.14
C ARG A 50 0.76 -2.31 -29.12
N ILE A 51 0.32 -1.11 -28.75
CA ILE A 51 1.15 0.11 -28.73
C ILE A 51 1.97 0.25 -27.44
N ASP A 52 1.77 -0.63 -26.45
CA ASP A 52 2.44 -0.58 -25.14
C ASP A 52 3.96 -0.36 -25.20
N PRO A 53 4.75 -1.04 -26.07
CA PRO A 53 6.20 -0.87 -26.04
C PRO A 53 6.62 0.58 -26.33
N PHE A 54 6.02 1.18 -27.36
CA PHE A 54 6.27 2.57 -27.74
C PHE A 54 5.72 3.53 -26.68
N LEU A 55 4.51 3.27 -26.19
CA LEU A 55 3.86 4.09 -25.18
C LEU A 55 4.70 4.19 -23.91
N VAL A 56 5.24 3.08 -23.40
CA VAL A 56 6.09 3.06 -22.20
C VAL A 56 7.43 3.74 -22.45
N CYS A 57 8.11 3.42 -23.56
CA CYS A 57 9.37 4.06 -23.92
C CYS A 57 9.20 5.59 -24.01
N TYR A 58 8.19 6.03 -24.74
CA TYR A 58 7.81 7.43 -24.81
C TYR A 58 7.09 7.92 -23.58
N SER A 59 7.13 7.27 -22.42
CA SER A 59 6.66 7.81 -21.14
C SER A 59 7.79 8.09 -20.15
N PHE A 60 9.03 7.70 -20.47
CA PHE A 60 10.19 8.06 -19.65
C PHE A 60 10.51 9.56 -19.73
N PRO A 61 10.92 10.22 -18.64
CA PRO A 61 11.53 11.55 -18.72
C PRO A 61 12.69 11.56 -19.72
N PHE A 62 12.87 12.64 -20.48
CA PHE A 62 13.84 12.68 -21.59
C PHE A 62 15.26 12.30 -21.14
N LYS A 63 15.69 12.80 -19.98
CA LYS A 63 16.99 12.48 -19.36
C LYS A 63 17.19 10.98 -19.12
N THR A 64 16.14 10.24 -18.80
CA THR A 64 16.18 8.79 -18.61
C THR A 64 16.05 8.06 -19.94
N PHE A 65 15.16 8.55 -20.82
CA PHE A 65 14.96 8.02 -22.16
C PHE A 65 16.26 8.00 -22.98
N SER A 66 16.96 9.13 -23.06
CA SER A 66 18.20 9.26 -23.84
C SER A 66 19.31 8.34 -23.34
N LYS A 67 19.38 8.07 -22.03
CA LYS A 67 20.37 7.13 -21.47
C LYS A 67 20.05 5.67 -21.81
N LEU A 68 18.76 5.32 -21.84
CA LEU A 68 18.28 3.97 -22.15
C LEU A 68 18.29 3.67 -23.66
N ALA A 69 18.12 4.67 -24.51
CA ALA A 69 18.12 4.48 -25.95
C ALA A 69 19.48 3.92 -26.45
N PRO A 70 19.48 3.06 -27.48
CA PRO A 70 18.31 2.62 -28.23
C PRO A 70 17.54 1.49 -27.53
N PHE A 71 16.21 1.56 -27.60
CA PHE A 71 15.29 0.50 -27.18
C PHE A 71 15.11 -0.53 -28.29
N ARG A 72 14.96 -1.80 -27.90
CA ARG A 72 14.74 -2.93 -28.81
C ARG A 72 13.48 -3.66 -28.44
N PHE A 73 12.60 -3.85 -29.43
CA PHE A 73 11.27 -4.39 -29.22
C PHE A 73 11.14 -5.75 -29.88
N ILE A 74 10.82 -6.79 -29.11
CA ILE A 74 10.57 -8.12 -29.69
C ILE A 74 9.19 -8.09 -30.37
N THR A 75 9.16 -8.36 -31.67
CA THR A 75 7.94 -8.37 -32.49
C THR A 75 7.77 -9.66 -33.27
N ASP A 76 6.51 -10.04 -33.49
CA ASP A 76 6.15 -11.15 -34.37
C ASP A 76 6.53 -10.83 -35.83
N GLU A 77 7.05 -11.83 -36.53
CA GLU A 77 7.49 -11.74 -37.93
C GLU A 77 6.38 -11.28 -38.88
N LYS A 78 5.11 -11.56 -38.58
CA LYS A 78 3.99 -11.16 -39.45
C LYS A 78 3.94 -9.65 -39.70
N TYR A 79 4.37 -8.84 -38.73
CA TYR A 79 4.42 -7.38 -38.88
C TYR A 79 5.61 -6.90 -39.72
N LEU A 80 6.66 -7.71 -39.83
CA LEU A 80 7.84 -7.42 -40.62
C LEU A 80 7.74 -7.92 -42.07
N ARG A 81 6.68 -8.68 -42.42
CA ARG A 81 6.41 -9.09 -43.81
C ARG A 81 5.84 -7.96 -44.67
N ILE A 82 5.19 -6.98 -44.06
CA ILE A 82 4.62 -5.83 -44.77
C ILE A 82 5.76 -4.87 -45.11
N PHE A 83 6.06 -4.68 -46.40
CA PHE A 83 7.27 -3.99 -46.87
C PHE A 83 7.49 -2.61 -46.24
N TYR A 84 6.53 -1.69 -46.35
CA TYR A 84 6.66 -0.34 -45.80
C TYR A 84 6.76 -0.34 -44.26
N LEU A 85 5.99 -1.22 -43.59
CA LEU A 85 5.98 -1.33 -42.14
C LEU A 85 7.29 -1.92 -41.61
N ARG A 86 7.93 -2.83 -42.37
CA ARG A 86 9.19 -3.46 -42.03
C ARG A 86 10.30 -2.42 -41.80
N HIS A 87 10.52 -1.54 -42.77
CA HIS A 87 11.56 -0.51 -42.67
C HIS A 87 11.31 0.40 -41.47
N LEU A 88 10.06 0.82 -41.29
CA LEU A 88 9.66 1.65 -40.17
C LEU A 88 9.89 0.96 -38.82
N MET A 89 9.43 -0.29 -38.66
CA MET A 89 9.60 -1.05 -37.41
C MET A 89 11.05 -1.33 -37.08
N LEU A 90 11.89 -1.63 -38.08
CA LEU A 90 13.33 -1.81 -37.88
C LEU A 90 14.01 -0.51 -37.41
N LEU A 91 13.62 0.64 -37.96
CA LEU A 91 14.10 1.97 -37.52
C LEU A 91 13.65 2.30 -36.08
N PHE A 92 12.42 1.90 -35.71
CA PHE A 92 11.97 1.99 -34.32
C PHE A 92 12.68 1.00 -33.38
N GLY A 93 13.48 0.08 -33.89
CA GLY A 93 14.28 -0.85 -33.10
C GLY A 93 13.66 -2.23 -32.90
N CYS A 94 12.63 -2.61 -33.66
CA CYS A 94 12.02 -3.93 -33.57
C CYS A 94 12.97 -5.05 -34.02
N ILE A 95 12.89 -6.20 -33.35
CA ILE A 95 13.61 -7.44 -33.69
C ILE A 95 12.62 -8.60 -33.81
N THR A 96 12.79 -9.44 -34.83
CA THR A 96 11.88 -10.57 -35.11
C THR A 96 12.01 -11.70 -34.08
N THR A 97 10.89 -12.36 -33.77
CA THR A 97 10.84 -13.63 -33.01
C THR A 97 11.36 -14.84 -33.80
N LYS A 98 11.40 -14.79 -35.14
CA LYS A 98 11.84 -15.92 -35.99
C LYS A 98 13.31 -16.26 -35.73
N THR A 99 13.65 -17.54 -35.66
CA THR A 99 15.04 -17.99 -35.61
C THR A 99 15.72 -17.67 -36.94
N LEU A 100 16.86 -16.98 -36.89
CA LEU A 100 17.66 -16.62 -38.07
C LEU A 100 19.01 -17.34 -38.00
N LYS A 101 19.79 -17.28 -39.08
CA LYS A 101 21.18 -17.79 -39.10
C LYS A 101 22.04 -17.28 -37.94
N ASN A 102 21.73 -16.09 -37.41
CA ASN A 102 22.48 -15.44 -36.34
C ASN A 102 22.01 -15.79 -34.91
N GLY A 103 21.09 -16.76 -34.79
CA GLY A 103 20.60 -17.30 -33.51
C GLY A 103 19.12 -17.03 -33.20
N THR A 104 18.69 -17.52 -32.04
CA THR A 104 17.33 -17.30 -31.50
C THR A 104 17.10 -15.81 -31.16
N VAL A 105 15.84 -15.41 -30.93
CA VAL A 105 15.52 -14.03 -30.52
C VAL A 105 16.18 -13.65 -29.18
N LEU A 106 16.33 -14.60 -28.26
CA LEU A 106 16.96 -14.37 -26.97
C LEU A 106 18.49 -14.22 -27.11
N GLU A 107 19.15 -15.03 -27.93
CA GLU A 107 20.59 -14.88 -28.23
C GLU A 107 20.90 -13.54 -28.88
N ARG A 108 20.07 -13.11 -29.84
CA ARG A 108 20.21 -11.78 -30.45
C ARG A 108 20.00 -10.68 -29.41
N SER A 109 19.02 -10.84 -28.52
CA SER A 109 18.78 -9.88 -27.42
C SER A 109 19.98 -9.79 -26.48
N ILE A 110 20.64 -10.91 -26.16
CA ILE A 110 21.90 -10.95 -25.37
C ILE A 110 23.00 -10.13 -26.06
N LYS A 111 23.20 -10.34 -27.38
CA LYS A 111 24.19 -9.58 -28.17
C LYS A 111 23.91 -8.07 -28.12
N LEU A 112 22.66 -7.64 -28.23
CA LEU A 112 22.27 -6.23 -28.18
C LEU A 112 22.43 -5.63 -26.77
N LEU A 113 22.05 -6.35 -25.72
CA LEU A 113 22.30 -5.94 -24.32
C LEU A 113 23.80 -5.75 -24.06
N ASN A 114 24.65 -6.65 -24.56
CA ASN A 114 26.10 -6.53 -24.42
C ASN A 114 26.69 -5.34 -25.19
N LYS A 115 26.03 -4.88 -26.25
CA LYS A 115 26.37 -3.63 -26.96
C LYS A 115 25.89 -2.36 -26.23
N GLY A 116 25.21 -2.50 -25.09
CA GLY A 116 24.71 -1.39 -24.27
C GLY A 116 23.31 -0.89 -24.67
N GLU A 117 22.58 -1.66 -25.48
CA GLU A 117 21.21 -1.33 -25.89
C GLU A 117 20.19 -1.87 -24.87
N THR A 118 18.99 -1.30 -24.83
CA THR A 118 17.93 -1.68 -23.87
C THR A 118 16.93 -2.62 -24.53
N ILE A 119 16.64 -3.76 -23.90
CA ILE A 119 15.61 -4.71 -24.38
C ILE A 119 14.28 -4.42 -23.70
N TYR A 120 13.22 -4.33 -24.49
CA TYR A 120 11.84 -4.28 -24.02
C TYR A 120 11.19 -5.65 -24.26
N ILE A 121 10.59 -6.23 -23.22
CA ILE A 121 10.01 -7.57 -23.27
C ILE A 121 8.74 -7.68 -22.41
N PHE A 122 7.79 -8.49 -22.87
CA PHE A 122 6.56 -8.80 -22.13
C PHE A 122 6.66 -10.20 -21.52
N PRO A 123 6.63 -10.36 -20.18
CA PRO A 123 6.71 -11.68 -19.55
C PRO A 123 5.56 -12.61 -19.96
N SER A 124 4.37 -12.11 -20.28
CA SER A 124 3.25 -12.93 -20.79
C SER A 124 3.54 -13.51 -22.19
N GLY A 125 4.33 -12.79 -23.00
CA GLY A 125 4.59 -13.09 -24.41
C GLY A 125 3.36 -13.03 -25.32
N GLU A 126 2.23 -12.53 -24.82
CA GLU A 126 0.99 -12.29 -25.55
C GLU A 126 0.20 -11.13 -24.92
N LEU A 127 -0.80 -10.61 -25.63
CA LEU A 127 -1.64 -9.52 -25.14
C LEU A 127 -2.50 -9.98 -23.95
N GLU A 128 -2.46 -9.20 -22.88
CA GLU A 128 -3.15 -9.43 -21.62
C GLU A 128 -4.60 -8.91 -21.64
N ARG A 129 -5.56 -9.83 -21.66
CA ARG A 129 -7.00 -9.60 -21.67
C ARG A 129 -7.56 -9.91 -20.28
N LYS A 130 -8.48 -9.06 -19.81
CA LYS A 130 -9.01 -9.08 -18.43
C LYS A 130 -9.52 -10.43 -17.90
N LYS A 131 -10.00 -11.33 -18.76
CA LYS A 131 -10.60 -12.63 -18.37
C LYS A 131 -9.68 -13.84 -18.52
N LYS A 132 -8.47 -13.68 -19.07
CA LYS A 132 -7.53 -14.78 -19.29
C LYS A 132 -6.47 -14.78 -18.18
N LYS A 133 -6.16 -15.96 -17.65
CA LYS A 133 -4.99 -16.15 -16.78
C LYS A 133 -3.76 -16.33 -17.67
N TYR A 134 -2.67 -15.66 -17.31
CA TYR A 134 -1.42 -15.69 -18.03
C TYR A 134 -0.34 -16.31 -17.17
N THR A 135 0.43 -17.23 -17.76
CA THR A 135 1.65 -17.78 -17.18
C THR A 135 2.84 -16.96 -17.68
N ALA A 136 3.79 -16.68 -16.79
CA ALA A 136 4.99 -15.94 -17.18
C ALA A 136 5.92 -16.84 -18.00
N LYS A 137 6.44 -16.35 -19.12
CA LYS A 137 7.45 -17.03 -19.93
C LYS A 137 8.85 -16.73 -19.40
N VAL A 138 9.75 -17.71 -19.53
CA VAL A 138 11.13 -17.63 -19.03
C VAL A 138 12.03 -16.60 -19.70
N GLY A 139 11.60 -15.95 -20.79
CA GLY A 139 12.44 -15.06 -21.61
C GLY A 139 13.14 -13.97 -20.81
N VAL A 140 12.43 -13.25 -19.93
CA VAL A 140 13.05 -12.19 -19.11
C VAL A 140 14.08 -12.78 -18.14
N ALA A 141 13.76 -13.90 -17.49
CA ALA A 141 14.64 -14.62 -16.56
C ALA A 141 15.89 -15.16 -17.27
N TYR A 142 15.75 -15.63 -18.51
CA TYR A 142 16.84 -16.08 -19.34
C TYR A 142 17.81 -14.94 -19.70
N LEU A 143 17.28 -13.77 -20.09
CA LEU A 143 18.12 -12.61 -20.42
C LEU A 143 18.94 -12.13 -19.23
N ILE A 144 18.31 -11.96 -18.06
CA ILE A 144 18.99 -11.47 -16.85
C ILE A 144 20.06 -12.47 -16.36
N LYS A 145 19.84 -13.78 -16.52
CA LYS A 145 20.81 -14.83 -16.16
C LYS A 145 22.06 -14.80 -17.06
N ASN A 146 21.87 -14.59 -18.36
CA ASN A 146 22.96 -14.69 -19.35
C ASN A 146 23.69 -13.37 -19.60
N VAL A 147 23.18 -12.24 -19.09
CA VAL A 147 23.81 -10.93 -19.27
C VAL A 147 24.33 -10.40 -17.94
N LYS A 148 25.65 -10.43 -17.76
CA LYS A 148 26.32 -9.82 -16.59
C LYS A 148 25.99 -8.33 -16.49
N ASN A 149 25.81 -7.85 -15.25
CA ASN A 149 25.46 -6.47 -14.92
C ASN A 149 24.13 -5.98 -15.52
N SER A 150 23.21 -6.89 -15.84
CA SER A 150 21.86 -6.52 -16.25
C SER A 150 20.96 -6.23 -15.05
N LEU A 151 19.99 -5.36 -15.28
CA LEU A 151 18.98 -4.90 -14.35
C LEU A 151 17.62 -4.95 -15.03
N ILE A 152 16.60 -5.35 -14.27
CA ILE A 152 15.20 -5.37 -14.70
C ILE A 152 14.54 -4.08 -14.22
N VAL A 153 13.89 -3.39 -15.15
CA VAL A 153 12.99 -2.27 -14.89
C VAL A 153 11.55 -2.80 -15.02
N PRO A 154 10.91 -3.19 -13.91
CA PRO A 154 9.53 -3.67 -13.94
C PRO A 154 8.58 -2.48 -14.13
N VAL A 155 7.71 -2.56 -15.14
CA VAL A 155 6.77 -1.48 -15.51
C VAL A 155 5.35 -2.02 -15.55
N LYS A 156 4.40 -1.27 -15.03
CA LYS A 156 2.96 -1.56 -15.13
C LYS A 156 2.25 -0.46 -15.89
N ILE A 157 1.39 -0.89 -16.80
CA ILE A 157 0.51 -0.05 -17.62
C ILE A 157 -0.93 -0.39 -17.23
N LYS A 158 -1.73 0.64 -16.99
CA LYS A 158 -3.16 0.50 -16.76
C LYS A 158 -3.94 1.50 -17.60
N TYR A 159 -4.86 0.97 -18.39
CA TYR A 159 -5.82 1.73 -19.17
C TYR A 159 -7.08 1.98 -18.34
N GLU A 160 -7.40 3.24 -18.11
CA GLU A 160 -8.66 3.71 -17.51
C GLU A 160 -9.49 4.42 -18.58
N LYS A 161 -10.79 4.64 -18.34
CA LYS A 161 -11.73 5.16 -19.37
C LYS A 161 -11.19 6.38 -20.14
N ASN A 162 -10.53 7.32 -19.47
CA ASN A 162 -10.09 8.60 -20.05
C ASN A 162 -8.60 8.93 -19.83
N LYS A 163 -7.78 7.97 -19.38
CA LYS A 163 -6.35 8.19 -19.12
C LYS A 163 -5.58 6.88 -19.05
N ILE A 164 -4.27 6.97 -19.23
CA ILE A 164 -3.35 5.83 -19.07
C ILE A 164 -2.41 6.10 -17.90
N SER A 165 -2.34 5.18 -16.96
CA SER A 165 -1.44 5.26 -15.81
C SER A 165 -0.26 4.31 -16.04
N ILE A 166 0.97 4.83 -15.94
CA ILE A 166 2.20 4.05 -16.12
C ILE A 166 3.12 4.28 -14.93
N GLY A 167 3.66 3.21 -14.37
CA GLY A 167 4.57 3.29 -13.23
C GLY A 167 5.57 2.15 -13.22
N HIS A 168 6.63 2.30 -12.46
CA HIS A 168 7.64 1.26 -12.26
C HIS A 168 7.84 0.94 -10.77
N ASP A 169 8.44 -0.22 -10.53
CA ASP A 169 9.02 -0.54 -9.23
C ASP A 169 10.54 -0.30 -9.21
N LYS A 170 11.17 -0.46 -8.04
CA LYS A 170 12.62 -0.42 -7.89
C LYS A 170 13.28 -1.40 -8.86
N VAL A 171 14.29 -0.88 -9.56
CA VAL A 171 15.12 -1.64 -10.48
C VAL A 171 15.89 -2.69 -9.70
N PHE A 172 15.93 -3.92 -10.19
CA PHE A 172 16.53 -5.05 -9.47
C PHE A 172 17.20 -6.06 -10.38
N THR A 173 17.95 -6.97 -9.78
CA THR A 173 18.49 -8.16 -10.44
C THR A 173 18.47 -9.33 -9.45
N PHE A 174 18.74 -10.54 -9.93
CA PHE A 174 18.89 -11.72 -9.08
C PHE A 174 20.37 -12.03 -8.89
N SER A 175 20.76 -12.39 -7.67
CA SER A 175 22.15 -12.72 -7.35
C SER A 175 22.54 -14.15 -7.74
N LYS A 176 21.57 -15.08 -7.74
CA LYS A 176 21.76 -16.49 -8.07
C LYS A 176 20.54 -17.00 -8.84
N PHE A 177 20.79 -17.95 -9.74
CA PHE A 177 19.76 -18.64 -10.51
C PHE A 177 19.89 -20.14 -10.32
N SER A 178 18.76 -20.83 -10.26
CA SER A 178 18.71 -22.29 -10.39
C SER A 178 18.73 -22.72 -11.86
N LYS A 179 18.75 -24.03 -12.11
CA LYS A 179 18.55 -24.59 -13.45
C LYS A 179 17.18 -24.20 -14.01
N ASP A 180 16.13 -24.39 -13.23
CA ASP A 180 14.78 -23.93 -13.57
C ASP A 180 14.65 -22.40 -13.41
N LEU A 181 14.16 -21.75 -14.47
CA LEU A 181 13.97 -20.31 -14.57
C LEU A 181 12.51 -19.87 -14.40
N GLN A 182 11.56 -20.80 -14.46
CA GLN A 182 10.13 -20.51 -14.38
C GLN A 182 9.76 -19.73 -13.10
N PRO A 183 10.28 -20.08 -11.89
CA PRO A 183 9.98 -19.33 -10.68
C PRO A 183 10.45 -17.88 -10.73
N TYR A 184 11.52 -17.57 -11.46
CA TYR A 184 12.05 -16.21 -11.60
C TYR A 184 11.17 -15.38 -12.55
N ALA A 185 10.69 -16.00 -13.62
CA ALA A 185 9.75 -15.35 -14.55
C ALA A 185 8.44 -15.00 -13.85
N GLU A 186 7.88 -15.92 -13.08
CA GLU A 186 6.68 -15.69 -12.27
C GLU A 186 6.89 -14.59 -11.25
N LYS A 187 8.04 -14.58 -10.55
CA LYS A 187 8.40 -13.50 -9.62
C LYS A 187 8.45 -12.13 -10.29
N ILE A 188 9.06 -12.02 -11.47
CA ILE A 188 9.10 -10.75 -12.23
C ILE A 188 7.68 -10.32 -12.60
N TYR A 189 6.86 -11.24 -13.09
CA TYR A 189 5.52 -10.95 -13.55
C TYR A 189 4.56 -10.57 -12.41
N ASP A 190 4.63 -11.28 -11.28
CA ASP A 190 3.89 -10.96 -10.06
C ASP A 190 4.28 -9.58 -9.52
N ARG A 191 5.59 -9.27 -9.53
CA ARG A 191 6.09 -7.95 -9.14
C ARG A 191 5.49 -6.84 -10.01
N ILE A 192 5.49 -7.02 -11.34
CA ILE A 192 4.85 -6.08 -12.28
C ILE A 192 3.36 -5.90 -11.95
N LYS A 193 2.62 -6.98 -11.68
CA LYS A 193 1.20 -6.90 -11.34
C LYS A 193 0.94 -6.11 -10.06
N ARG A 194 1.83 -6.22 -9.07
CA ARG A 194 1.70 -5.57 -7.75
C ARG A 194 2.08 -4.09 -7.74
N ILE A 195 2.73 -3.58 -8.80
CA ILE A 195 3.11 -2.16 -8.88
C ILE A 195 1.89 -1.27 -8.60
N ASN A 196 2.07 -0.37 -7.64
CA ASN A 196 1.10 0.66 -7.34
C ASN A 196 1.29 1.86 -8.26
N LEU A 197 0.24 2.25 -8.98
CA LEU A 197 0.24 3.41 -9.89
C LEU A 197 -0.28 4.69 -9.22
N ILE A 198 -0.50 4.68 -7.90
CA ILE A 198 -0.81 5.91 -7.17
C ILE A 198 0.37 6.88 -7.28
N ASN A 199 0.09 8.10 -7.73
CA ASN A 199 1.10 9.14 -7.86
C ASN A 199 1.50 9.66 -6.47
N THR A 200 2.55 9.06 -5.90
CA THR A 200 3.11 9.40 -4.58
C THR A 200 3.70 10.80 -4.51
N LYS A 201 4.11 11.41 -5.64
CA LYS A 201 4.62 12.80 -5.67
C LYS A 201 3.55 13.83 -5.27
N LYS A 202 2.28 13.49 -5.39
CA LYS A 202 1.14 14.31 -4.93
C LYS A 202 0.74 14.04 -3.48
N LEU A 203 1.48 13.18 -2.77
CA LEU A 203 1.23 12.81 -1.38
C LEU A 203 2.42 13.24 -0.52
N TYR A 204 2.19 13.41 0.77
CA TYR A 204 3.25 13.62 1.75
C TYR A 204 3.74 12.27 2.28
N GLU A 205 5.00 11.91 2.03
CA GLU A 205 5.60 10.74 2.68
C GLU A 205 5.82 11.04 4.16
N LEU A 206 5.29 10.18 5.03
CA LEU A 206 5.49 10.30 6.47
C LEU A 206 6.98 10.08 6.80
N PRO A 207 7.60 10.98 7.58
CA PRO A 207 9.02 10.90 7.96
C PRO A 207 9.25 9.92 9.13
N TRP A 208 8.42 8.88 9.24
CA TRP A 208 8.51 7.90 10.30
C TRP A 208 9.65 6.92 10.01
N THR A 209 10.44 6.61 11.03
CA THR A 209 11.52 5.62 10.96
C THR A 209 11.28 4.51 11.97
N THR A 210 12.12 3.49 12.02
CA THR A 210 12.04 2.43 13.05
C THR A 210 12.06 3.00 14.46
N TYR A 211 12.87 4.02 14.72
CA TYR A 211 13.08 4.56 16.06
C TYR A 211 12.34 5.89 16.31
N ASN A 212 12.06 6.67 15.26
CA ASN A 212 11.25 7.89 15.38
C ASN A 212 9.84 7.63 14.83
N ASN A 213 9.00 6.98 15.63
CA ASN A 213 7.65 6.56 15.26
C ASN A 213 6.66 6.79 16.41
N PRO A 214 5.45 7.31 16.13
CA PRO A 214 4.48 7.64 17.18
C PRO A 214 3.86 6.44 17.91
N ASN A 215 3.94 5.22 17.38
CA ASN A 215 3.21 4.07 17.92
C ASN A 215 4.17 2.96 18.42
N GLY A 216 3.78 2.35 19.54
CA GLY A 216 4.25 1.04 19.99
C GLY A 216 3.10 0.04 19.98
N TRP A 217 3.39 -1.24 19.74
CA TRP A 217 2.37 -2.29 19.61
C TRP A 217 2.65 -3.42 20.58
N ILE A 218 1.65 -3.77 21.40
CA ILE A 218 1.72 -4.89 22.34
C ILE A 218 0.50 -5.77 22.20
N GLU A 219 0.68 -7.05 22.51
CA GLU A 219 -0.39 -8.03 22.46
C GLU A 219 -0.39 -8.87 23.74
N PRO A 220 -1.17 -8.47 24.75
CA PRO A 220 -1.12 -9.07 26.08
C PRO A 220 -1.68 -10.48 26.11
N THR A 221 -2.41 -10.89 25.06
CA THR A 221 -3.04 -12.20 25.01
C THR A 221 -3.28 -12.70 23.60
N THR A 222 -3.25 -14.02 23.43
CA THR A 222 -3.77 -14.73 22.26
C THR A 222 -5.12 -15.43 22.55
N TYR A 223 -5.70 -15.22 23.73
CA TYR A 223 -7.09 -15.62 24.00
C TYR A 223 -8.05 -14.72 23.21
N CYS A 224 -9.04 -15.34 22.57
CA CYS A 224 -10.12 -14.65 21.88
C CYS A 224 -11.32 -15.59 21.82
N GLN A 225 -12.48 -15.08 22.16
CA GLN A 225 -13.76 -15.79 22.10
C GLN A 225 -14.30 -15.94 20.67
N LEU A 226 -13.66 -15.32 19.67
CA LEU A 226 -13.99 -15.48 18.25
C LEU A 226 -12.89 -16.25 17.50
N GLN A 227 -13.26 -16.88 16.39
CA GLN A 227 -12.37 -17.62 15.48
C GLN A 227 -12.54 -17.10 14.05
N CYS A 228 -12.18 -15.83 13.84
CA CYS A 228 -12.40 -15.16 12.55
C CYS A 228 -11.57 -15.79 11.42
N PRO A 229 -12.16 -16.05 10.24
CA PRO A 229 -11.41 -16.42 9.05
C PRO A 229 -10.35 -15.37 8.72
N GLY A 230 -9.13 -15.80 8.37
CA GLY A 230 -8.05 -14.87 8.01
C GLY A 230 -7.41 -14.12 9.19
N CYS A 231 -7.62 -14.58 10.43
CA CYS A 231 -6.95 -14.03 11.60
C CYS A 231 -5.43 -14.20 11.49
N TYR A 232 -4.66 -13.10 11.48
CA TYR A 232 -3.18 -13.14 11.38
C TYR A 232 -2.48 -13.85 12.56
N ARG A 233 -3.22 -14.15 13.63
CA ARG A 233 -2.76 -14.95 14.78
C ARG A 233 -3.09 -16.43 14.69
N GLY A 234 -3.73 -16.87 13.62
CA GLY A 234 -4.09 -18.28 13.44
C GLY A 234 -5.11 -18.78 14.45
N LEU A 235 -5.92 -17.90 15.07
CA LEU A 235 -6.87 -18.31 16.11
C LEU A 235 -8.05 -19.14 15.56
N ALA A 236 -8.21 -19.20 14.24
CA ALA A 236 -9.13 -20.08 13.54
C ALA A 236 -8.49 -21.39 13.06
N GLU A 237 -7.17 -21.56 13.22
CA GLU A 237 -6.48 -22.83 12.92
C GLU A 237 -6.84 -23.89 13.97
N LYS A 238 -6.55 -25.17 13.66
CA LYS A 238 -6.71 -26.27 14.63
C LYS A 238 -5.73 -26.06 15.79
N ASN A 239 -6.21 -26.20 17.03
CA ASN A 239 -5.40 -26.10 18.26
C ASN A 239 -4.59 -24.80 18.39
N PRO A 240 -5.22 -23.61 18.39
CA PRO A 240 -4.51 -22.36 18.49
C PRO A 240 -3.86 -22.18 19.86
N ILE A 241 -2.65 -21.63 19.90
CA ILE A 241 -1.95 -21.34 21.16
C ILE A 241 -2.62 -20.16 21.87
N ARG A 242 -3.20 -20.41 23.04
CA ARG A 242 -3.85 -19.39 23.86
C ARG A 242 -3.06 -19.14 25.14
N LYS A 243 -2.53 -17.93 25.30
CA LYS A 243 -1.78 -17.52 26.48
C LYS A 243 -2.04 -16.07 26.86
N HIS A 244 -1.80 -15.77 28.13
CA HIS A 244 -1.69 -14.42 28.66
C HIS A 244 -0.22 -14.11 28.91
N ILE A 245 0.23 -12.94 28.48
CA ILE A 245 1.59 -12.47 28.79
C ILE A 245 1.58 -11.89 30.21
N PRO A 246 2.54 -12.28 31.08
CA PRO A 246 2.72 -11.65 32.38
C PRO A 246 2.84 -10.13 32.29
N LEU A 247 2.18 -9.42 33.22
CA LEU A 247 2.09 -7.95 33.20
C LEU A 247 3.46 -7.27 33.31
N ASP A 248 4.37 -7.83 34.10
CA ASP A 248 5.74 -7.37 34.28
C ASP A 248 6.55 -7.42 32.97
N ILE A 249 6.35 -8.45 32.14
CA ILE A 249 6.94 -8.52 30.80
C ILE A 249 6.41 -7.39 29.92
N LEU A 250 5.10 -7.16 29.90
CA LEU A 250 4.49 -6.07 29.12
C LEU A 250 4.98 -4.68 29.58
N LYS A 251 5.16 -4.48 30.90
CA LYS A 251 5.74 -3.25 31.44
C LYS A 251 7.18 -3.05 30.94
N LYS A 252 8.00 -4.12 30.91
CA LYS A 252 9.35 -4.08 30.35
C LYS A 252 9.34 -3.74 28.85
N GLU A 253 8.42 -4.30 28.07
CA GLU A 253 8.25 -3.97 26.65
C GLU A 253 7.86 -2.50 26.44
N ILE A 254 6.93 -1.97 27.22
CA ILE A 254 6.53 -0.56 27.18
C ILE A 254 7.72 0.35 27.50
N ASN A 255 8.51 0.03 28.53
CA ASN A 255 9.70 0.80 28.89
C ASN A 255 10.76 0.75 27.78
N TRP A 256 10.91 -0.39 27.13
CA TRP A 256 11.78 -0.51 25.96
C TRP A 256 11.29 0.40 24.83
N PHE A 257 9.99 0.41 24.53
CA PHE A 257 9.42 1.32 23.53
C PHE A 257 9.67 2.78 23.87
N ILE A 258 9.51 3.19 25.13
CA ILE A 258 9.80 4.56 25.57
C ILE A 258 11.29 4.90 25.36
N LYS A 259 12.19 3.99 25.71
CA LYS A 259 13.64 4.20 25.63
C LYS A 259 14.17 4.20 24.19
N LYS A 260 13.61 3.35 23.32
CA LYS A 260 14.14 3.09 21.98
C LYS A 260 13.34 3.73 20.87
N ARG A 261 12.05 4.03 21.10
CA ARG A 261 11.16 4.63 20.10
C ARG A 261 10.55 5.93 20.61
N ASN A 262 10.34 6.89 19.71
CA ASN A 262 9.66 8.15 20.03
C ASN A 262 8.12 7.99 20.12
N VAL A 263 7.69 7.05 20.96
CA VAL A 263 6.28 6.67 21.07
C VAL A 263 5.45 7.73 21.80
N GLN A 264 4.19 7.86 21.38
CA GLN A 264 3.17 8.64 22.07
C GLN A 264 1.93 7.83 22.40
N THR A 265 1.76 6.70 21.71
CA THR A 265 0.62 5.80 21.87
C THR A 265 1.13 4.37 21.97
N ILE A 266 0.56 3.61 22.91
CA ILE A 266 0.65 2.15 22.93
C ILE A 266 -0.68 1.59 22.43
N SER A 267 -0.59 0.86 21.33
CA SER A 267 -1.69 0.10 20.74
C SER A 267 -1.70 -1.31 21.33
N ILE A 268 -2.85 -1.71 21.89
CA ILE A 268 -3.07 -3.03 22.50
C ILE A 268 -3.98 -3.83 21.56
N ALA A 269 -3.50 -4.98 21.09
CA ALA A 269 -4.22 -5.87 20.17
C ALA A 269 -3.94 -7.36 20.49
N GLY A 270 -4.02 -8.24 19.48
CA GLY A 270 -3.65 -9.65 19.56
C GLY A 270 -4.83 -10.58 19.39
N GLY A 271 -5.13 -11.37 20.43
CA GLY A 271 -6.43 -12.02 20.55
C GLY A 271 -7.52 -10.98 20.78
N GLU A 272 -8.27 -11.12 21.87
CA GLU A 272 -9.20 -10.08 22.34
C GLU A 272 -8.61 -9.43 23.59
N PRO A 273 -8.11 -8.17 23.52
CA PRO A 273 -7.55 -7.48 24.68
C PRO A 273 -8.51 -7.42 25.88
N LEU A 274 -9.82 -7.34 25.65
CA LEU A 274 -10.80 -7.33 26.73
C LEU A 274 -10.90 -8.66 27.50
N CYS A 275 -10.32 -9.75 27.00
CA CYS A 275 -10.16 -11.02 27.71
C CYS A 275 -8.92 -11.06 28.61
N TYR A 276 -8.01 -10.09 28.54
CA TYR A 276 -6.79 -10.10 29.35
C TYR A 276 -7.10 -9.71 30.81
N PRO A 277 -6.83 -10.59 31.81
CA PRO A 277 -7.24 -10.36 33.19
C PRO A 277 -6.64 -9.10 33.82
N LYS A 278 -5.41 -8.75 33.44
CA LYS A 278 -4.67 -7.58 33.97
C LYS A 278 -4.73 -6.36 33.04
N LEU A 279 -5.74 -6.26 32.17
CA LEU A 279 -5.86 -5.13 31.22
C LEU A 279 -5.93 -3.79 31.95
N ASP A 280 -6.67 -3.71 33.05
CA ASP A 280 -6.89 -2.44 33.74
C ASP A 280 -5.58 -1.91 34.34
N ASP A 281 -4.74 -2.78 34.90
CA ASP A 281 -3.44 -2.42 35.45
C ASP A 281 -2.42 -2.07 34.35
N LEU A 282 -2.48 -2.78 33.21
CA LEU A 282 -1.69 -2.45 32.04
C LEU A 282 -2.02 -1.05 31.51
N VAL A 283 -3.31 -0.71 31.40
CA VAL A 283 -3.76 0.61 30.94
C VAL A 283 -3.32 1.70 31.92
N LYS A 284 -3.52 1.50 33.23
CA LYS A 284 -3.06 2.44 34.26
C LYS A 284 -1.55 2.68 34.17
N TYR A 285 -0.77 1.64 33.93
CA TYR A 285 0.67 1.75 33.76
C TYR A 285 1.07 2.57 32.51
N ILE A 286 0.44 2.30 31.36
CA ILE A 286 0.67 3.09 30.13
C ILE A 286 0.33 4.56 30.38
N TYR A 287 -0.78 4.82 31.07
CA TYR A 287 -1.21 6.17 31.43
C TYR A 287 -0.21 6.86 32.37
N SER A 288 0.31 6.16 33.39
CA SER A 288 1.32 6.71 34.31
C SER A 288 2.64 7.06 33.61
N CYS A 289 2.96 6.40 32.49
CA CYS A 289 4.09 6.75 31.64
C CYS A 289 3.83 7.98 30.73
N GLY A 290 2.66 8.64 30.83
CA GLY A 290 2.29 9.78 29.99
C GLY A 290 1.97 9.41 28.54
N LEU A 291 1.70 8.13 28.26
CA LEU A 291 1.37 7.64 26.93
C LEU A 291 -0.15 7.50 26.76
N LYS A 292 -0.60 7.60 25.51
CA LYS A 292 -1.98 7.31 25.14
C LYS A 292 -2.18 5.81 24.99
N THR A 293 -3.34 5.30 25.39
CA THR A 293 -3.72 3.91 25.12
C THR A 293 -4.74 3.82 24.02
N LYS A 294 -4.46 2.99 23.01
CA LYS A 294 -5.38 2.60 21.94
C LYS A 294 -5.67 1.10 22.05
N ILE A 295 -6.94 0.69 22.05
CA ILE A 295 -7.32 -0.72 22.15
C ILE A 295 -8.01 -1.16 20.85
N TYR A 296 -7.55 -2.25 20.26
CA TYR A 296 -8.22 -2.95 19.16
C TYR A 296 -9.06 -4.10 19.73
N THR A 297 -10.36 -4.15 19.44
CA THR A 297 -11.28 -5.13 20.05
C THR A 297 -12.36 -5.56 19.08
N ASN A 298 -12.87 -6.79 19.21
CA ASN A 298 -14.09 -7.25 18.56
C ASN A 298 -15.38 -6.73 19.24
N ALA A 299 -15.22 -6.04 20.37
CA ALA A 299 -16.25 -5.35 21.15
C ALA A 299 -17.35 -6.23 21.79
N VAL A 300 -17.30 -7.57 21.66
CA VAL A 300 -18.29 -8.47 22.29
C VAL A 300 -18.35 -8.27 23.81
N LEU A 301 -17.20 -8.00 24.45
CA LEU A 301 -17.11 -7.73 25.89
C LEU A 301 -17.21 -6.24 26.26
N LEU A 302 -17.49 -5.36 25.28
CA LEU A 302 -17.52 -3.92 25.48
C LEU A 302 -18.91 -3.43 25.88
N THR A 303 -19.23 -3.56 27.17
CA THR A 303 -20.46 -3.01 27.76
C THR A 303 -20.33 -1.54 28.12
N LYS A 304 -21.45 -0.84 28.39
CA LYS A 304 -21.46 0.54 28.91
C LYS A 304 -20.63 0.70 30.19
N LYS A 305 -20.76 -0.24 31.14
CA LYS A 305 -19.94 -0.29 32.37
C LYS A 305 -18.45 -0.45 32.04
N ARG A 306 -18.12 -1.35 31.10
CA ARG A 306 -16.73 -1.57 30.69
C ARG A 306 -16.13 -0.33 30.03
N LEU A 307 -16.84 0.31 29.09
CA LEU A 307 -16.35 1.52 28.42
C LEU A 307 -16.17 2.70 29.39
N LYS A 308 -17.12 2.91 30.33
CA LYS A 308 -16.95 3.91 31.40
C LYS A 308 -15.69 3.66 32.23
N LYS A 309 -15.43 2.39 32.61
CA LYS A 309 -14.23 2.01 33.35
C LYS A 309 -12.96 2.28 32.54
N LEU A 310 -12.90 1.83 31.29
CA LEU A 310 -11.77 2.04 30.38
C LEU A 310 -11.44 3.54 30.20
N LYS A 311 -12.47 4.37 30.00
CA LYS A 311 -12.32 5.84 29.97
C LYS A 311 -11.68 6.37 31.26
N LYS A 312 -12.21 5.97 32.43
CA LYS A 312 -11.74 6.45 33.75
C LYS A 312 -10.26 6.11 33.99
N ILE A 313 -9.80 4.94 33.53
CA ILE A 313 -8.41 4.50 33.74
C ILE A 313 -7.43 4.99 32.66
N GLY A 314 -7.88 5.77 31.67
CA GLY A 314 -6.98 6.45 30.73
C GLY A 314 -6.99 5.93 29.29
N VAL A 315 -7.93 5.06 28.88
CA VAL A 315 -8.07 4.69 27.47
C VAL A 315 -8.50 5.89 26.65
N THR A 316 -7.75 6.17 25.58
CA THR A 316 -7.96 7.35 24.73
C THR A 316 -8.70 7.04 23.44
N GLU A 317 -8.55 5.83 22.92
CA GLU A 317 -9.08 5.43 21.62
C GLU A 317 -9.40 3.93 21.62
N ILE A 318 -10.52 3.57 20.99
CA ILE A 318 -10.92 2.18 20.78
C ILE A 318 -11.24 2.00 19.30
N ILE A 319 -10.61 1.00 18.70
CA ILE A 319 -10.81 0.61 17.31
C ILE A 319 -11.54 -0.72 17.30
N ILE A 320 -12.76 -0.71 16.77
CA ILE A 320 -13.65 -1.88 16.78
C ILE A 320 -13.55 -2.63 15.46
N HIS A 321 -13.34 -3.94 15.53
CA HIS A 321 -13.51 -4.83 14.40
C HIS A 321 -14.89 -5.50 14.46
N VAL A 322 -15.82 -5.00 13.65
CA VAL A 322 -17.11 -5.65 13.36
C VAL A 322 -17.13 -5.90 11.87
N ASP A 323 -17.24 -7.16 11.45
CA ASP A 323 -17.26 -7.57 10.05
C ASP A 323 -18.25 -8.72 9.87
N LYS A 324 -18.82 -8.84 8.66
CA LYS A 324 -19.77 -9.91 8.34
C LYS A 324 -19.14 -11.30 8.41
N SER A 325 -17.84 -11.42 8.09
CA SER A 325 -17.09 -12.68 8.15
C SER A 325 -16.97 -13.26 9.56
N GLN A 326 -17.22 -12.46 10.61
CA GLN A 326 -17.18 -12.92 12.00
C GLN A 326 -18.44 -13.73 12.38
N ARG A 327 -19.47 -13.74 11.55
CA ARG A 327 -20.79 -14.34 11.84
C ARG A 327 -21.32 -15.07 10.62
N LYS A 328 -21.89 -16.26 10.82
CA LYS A 328 -22.51 -17.04 9.74
C LYS A 328 -23.81 -16.34 9.28
N ASN A 329 -24.06 -16.33 7.96
CA ASN A 329 -25.27 -15.76 7.35
C ASN A 329 -25.56 -14.31 7.74
N PHE A 330 -24.52 -13.48 7.80
CA PHE A 330 -24.61 -12.08 8.22
C PHE A 330 -24.33 -11.14 7.05
N SER A 331 -25.20 -10.16 6.82
CA SER A 331 -25.03 -9.14 5.79
C SER A 331 -24.25 -7.93 6.32
N GLU A 332 -23.69 -7.13 5.40
CA GLU A 332 -23.00 -5.89 5.78
C GLU A 332 -23.96 -4.88 6.43
N SER A 333 -25.22 -4.83 5.98
CA SER A 333 -26.25 -3.99 6.59
C SER A 333 -26.55 -4.38 8.04
N GLN A 334 -26.56 -5.69 8.36
CA GLN A 334 -26.67 -6.15 9.75
C GLN A 334 -25.43 -5.82 10.58
N ALA A 335 -24.22 -5.91 9.99
CA ALA A 335 -23.00 -5.43 10.64
C ALA A 335 -23.07 -3.94 10.96
N ASN A 336 -23.60 -3.11 10.05
CA ASN A 336 -23.83 -1.69 10.31
C ASN A 336 -24.81 -1.43 11.47
N LYS A 337 -25.84 -2.26 11.69
CA LYS A 337 -26.71 -2.14 12.87
C LYS A 337 -25.92 -2.31 14.18
N LEU A 338 -24.96 -3.26 14.22
CA LEU A 338 -24.07 -3.42 15.37
C LEU A 338 -23.09 -2.25 15.52
N ARG A 339 -22.50 -1.78 14.41
CA ARG A 339 -21.63 -0.60 14.43
C ARG A 339 -22.39 0.64 14.92
N GLN A 340 -23.67 0.79 14.57
CA GLN A 340 -24.52 1.88 15.06
C GLN A 340 -24.69 1.82 16.58
N LYS A 341 -24.97 0.63 17.15
CA LYS A 341 -25.06 0.46 18.62
C LYS A 341 -23.80 0.96 19.33
N TYR A 342 -22.61 0.71 18.77
CA TYR A 342 -21.37 1.22 19.33
C TYR A 342 -21.19 2.74 19.09
N CYS A 343 -21.63 3.27 17.96
CA CYS A 343 -21.66 4.73 17.75
C CYS A 343 -22.50 5.41 18.84
N ASP A 344 -23.70 4.89 19.12
CA ASP A 344 -24.62 5.44 20.11
C ASP A 344 -24.04 5.32 21.53
N LEU A 345 -23.41 4.17 21.84
CA LEU A 345 -22.72 3.96 23.12
C LEU A 345 -21.58 4.96 23.35
N PHE A 346 -20.78 5.26 22.33
CA PHE A 346 -19.68 6.21 22.43
C PHE A 346 -20.18 7.66 22.48
N LYS A 347 -21.30 7.98 21.84
CA LYS A 347 -21.98 9.28 21.96
C LYS A 347 -22.47 9.52 23.39
N ASP A 348 -23.10 8.51 24.00
CA ASP A 348 -23.61 8.57 25.39
C ASP A 348 -22.47 8.75 26.41
N ILE A 349 -21.35 8.05 26.26
CA ILE A 349 -20.25 8.14 27.24
C ILE A 349 -19.32 9.34 26.99
N GLY A 350 -19.02 9.63 25.72
CA GLY A 350 -18.09 10.69 25.30
C GLY A 350 -16.65 10.54 25.80
N GLY A 351 -15.72 11.31 25.23
CA GLY A 351 -14.34 11.43 25.74
C GLY A 351 -13.39 10.27 25.41
N VAL A 352 -13.84 9.26 24.65
CA VAL A 352 -12.99 8.23 24.04
C VAL A 352 -13.20 8.29 22.53
N ASN A 353 -12.12 8.25 21.76
CA ASN A 353 -12.20 8.21 20.29
C ASN A 353 -12.69 6.84 19.80
N LEU A 354 -13.54 6.83 18.77
CA LEU A 354 -14.09 5.62 18.16
C LEU A 354 -13.61 5.47 16.72
N GLY A 355 -12.92 4.37 16.44
CA GLY A 355 -12.64 3.94 15.08
C GLY A 355 -13.14 2.55 14.77
N PHE A 356 -13.07 2.20 13.49
CA PHE A 356 -13.35 0.84 13.02
C PHE A 356 -12.20 0.33 12.15
N ILE A 357 -11.94 -0.97 12.22
CA ILE A 357 -10.98 -1.66 11.36
C ILE A 357 -11.64 -2.85 10.67
N MET A 358 -11.33 -3.09 9.40
CA MET A 358 -11.73 -4.30 8.69
C MET A 358 -10.76 -4.69 7.58
N PRO A 359 -10.57 -5.99 7.33
CA PRO A 359 -9.86 -6.47 6.16
C PRO A 359 -10.73 -6.34 4.89
N LEU A 360 -10.13 -5.84 3.80
CA LEU A 360 -10.74 -5.82 2.47
C LEU A 360 -10.06 -6.86 1.57
N SER A 361 -10.90 -7.62 0.88
CA SER A 361 -10.56 -8.72 -0.02
C SER A 361 -11.42 -8.62 -1.27
N LYS A 362 -11.17 -9.49 -2.26
CA LYS A 362 -12.03 -9.58 -3.45
C LYS A 362 -13.51 -9.90 -3.13
N GLN A 363 -13.78 -10.53 -1.99
CA GLN A 363 -15.13 -10.97 -1.63
C GLN A 363 -15.98 -9.86 -1.01
N ASN A 364 -15.36 -8.87 -0.35
CA ASN A 364 -16.07 -7.82 0.38
C ASN A 364 -15.75 -6.40 -0.11
N ILE A 365 -14.93 -6.25 -1.15
CA ILE A 365 -14.65 -4.92 -1.73
C ILE A 365 -15.91 -4.22 -2.26
N GLY A 366 -16.92 -4.99 -2.71
CA GLY A 366 -18.22 -4.47 -3.15
C GLY A 366 -19.05 -3.85 -2.01
N ASP A 367 -18.78 -4.23 -0.75
CA ASP A 367 -19.50 -3.69 0.40
C ASP A 367 -19.15 -2.23 0.71
N LEU A 368 -18.09 -1.68 0.08
CA LEU A 368 -17.65 -0.30 0.29
C LEU A 368 -18.75 0.73 -0.01
N GLU A 369 -19.69 0.44 -0.90
CA GLU A 369 -20.82 1.34 -1.14
C GLU A 369 -21.72 1.46 0.10
N VAL A 370 -22.04 0.33 0.74
CA VAL A 370 -22.87 0.26 1.95
C VAL A 370 -22.12 0.85 3.15
N LEU A 371 -20.83 0.51 3.28
CA LEU A 371 -19.95 1.00 4.34
C LEU A 371 -19.76 2.51 4.27
N SER A 372 -19.51 3.06 3.08
CA SER A 372 -19.28 4.50 2.90
C SER A 372 -20.47 5.32 3.41
N LYS A 373 -21.71 4.95 3.05
CA LYS A 373 -22.92 5.62 3.53
C LYS A 373 -23.01 5.61 5.06
N PHE A 374 -22.73 4.47 5.70
CA PHE A 374 -22.74 4.35 7.17
C PHE A 374 -21.68 5.22 7.84
N TYR A 375 -20.44 5.16 7.35
CA TYR A 375 -19.31 5.88 7.93
C TYR A 375 -19.41 7.40 7.75
N GLN A 376 -19.92 7.83 6.61
CA GLN A 376 -20.19 9.25 6.34
C GLN A 376 -21.28 9.75 7.28
N LYS A 377 -22.42 9.04 7.39
CA LYS A 377 -23.52 9.37 8.31
C LYS A 377 -23.05 9.56 9.76
N ASN A 378 -22.12 8.72 10.22
CA ASN A 378 -21.59 8.72 11.60
C ASN A 378 -20.23 9.43 11.74
N SER A 379 -19.87 10.31 10.79
CA SER A 379 -18.60 11.06 10.81
C SER A 379 -18.44 12.03 11.99
N ASP A 380 -19.51 12.30 12.74
CA ASP A 380 -19.50 13.08 13.97
C ASP A 380 -18.86 12.34 15.17
N ILE A 381 -18.90 11.00 15.16
CA ILE A 381 -18.34 10.17 16.23
C ILE A 381 -17.20 9.26 15.75
N ILE A 382 -17.19 8.87 14.47
CA ILE A 382 -16.15 7.99 13.92
C ILE A 382 -14.99 8.84 13.39
N ASN A 383 -13.85 8.80 14.09
CA ASN A 383 -12.67 9.60 13.72
C ASN A 383 -11.66 8.84 12.85
N LEU A 384 -11.64 7.50 12.93
CA LEU A 384 -10.69 6.66 12.21
C LEU A 384 -11.36 5.43 11.59
N ILE A 385 -11.14 5.24 10.29
CA ILE A 385 -11.55 4.05 9.55
C ILE A 385 -10.28 3.42 9.01
N VAL A 386 -10.04 2.16 9.35
CA VAL A 386 -8.87 1.40 8.92
C VAL A 386 -9.31 0.26 8.02
N PHE A 387 -8.80 0.24 6.80
CA PHE A 387 -8.94 -0.88 5.88
C PHE A 387 -7.61 -1.60 5.76
N THR A 388 -7.54 -2.88 6.12
CA THR A 388 -6.34 -3.69 5.88
C THR A 388 -6.50 -4.45 4.57
N VAL A 389 -5.52 -4.39 3.68
CA VAL A 389 -5.50 -5.18 2.45
C VAL A 389 -5.30 -6.64 2.85
N TYR A 390 -6.26 -7.51 2.51
CA TYR A 390 -6.18 -8.91 2.83
C TYR A 390 -5.08 -9.59 2.01
N LYS A 391 -4.15 -10.24 2.73
CA LYS A 391 -3.07 -11.09 2.20
C LYS A 391 -2.86 -12.25 3.17
N GLU A 392 -2.47 -13.41 2.66
CA GLU A 392 -2.16 -14.55 3.53
C GLU A 392 -0.85 -14.29 4.29
N MET A 393 -0.94 -14.22 5.61
CA MET A 393 0.17 -13.92 6.53
C MET A 393 0.63 -15.14 7.30
N LEU A 394 -0.16 -16.22 7.35
CA LEU A 394 0.20 -17.43 8.06
C LEU A 394 1.07 -18.33 7.17
N PRO A 395 2.01 -19.09 7.76
CA PRO A 395 2.96 -19.91 7.00
C PRO A 395 2.31 -21.08 6.24
N GLU A 396 1.18 -21.61 6.71
CA GLU A 396 0.46 -22.69 6.06
C GLU A 396 -0.53 -22.15 5.03
N LYS A 397 -0.63 -22.83 3.88
CA LYS A 397 -1.56 -22.46 2.81
C LYS A 397 -2.99 -22.74 3.26
N THR A 398 -3.67 -21.78 3.85
CA THR A 398 -5.14 -21.83 3.77
C THR A 398 -5.57 -21.54 2.33
N ILE A 399 -6.71 -22.10 1.92
CA ILE A 399 -7.33 -22.00 0.59
C ILE A 399 -7.61 -20.54 0.15
N GLN A 400 -7.30 -19.55 0.98
CA GLN A 400 -7.72 -18.15 0.91
C GLN A 400 -6.88 -17.25 -0.01
N LYS A 401 -5.88 -17.77 -0.73
CA LYS A 401 -5.10 -16.98 -1.70
C LYS A 401 -5.97 -16.34 -2.80
N GLN A 402 -7.14 -16.92 -3.09
CA GLN A 402 -8.10 -16.37 -4.05
C GLN A 402 -8.74 -15.05 -3.58
N MET A 403 -8.72 -14.77 -2.26
CA MET A 403 -9.29 -13.57 -1.65
C MET A 403 -8.35 -12.37 -1.73
N GLU A 404 -7.05 -12.58 -1.98
CA GLU A 404 -6.06 -11.51 -2.06
C GLU A 404 -6.45 -10.45 -3.10
N ILE A 405 -6.26 -9.19 -2.69
CA ILE A 405 -6.55 -8.00 -3.48
C ILE A 405 -5.35 -7.06 -3.41
N SER A 406 -5.13 -6.26 -4.45
CA SER A 406 -4.02 -5.30 -4.44
C SER A 406 -4.36 -4.01 -3.71
N MET A 407 -3.34 -3.37 -3.13
CA MET A 407 -3.44 -2.02 -2.56
C MET A 407 -4.05 -1.01 -3.55
N GLN A 408 -3.74 -1.16 -4.84
CA GLN A 408 -4.27 -0.25 -5.86
C GLN A 408 -5.78 -0.42 -6.06
N GLU A 409 -6.27 -1.66 -6.19
CA GLU A 409 -7.71 -1.93 -6.30
C GLU A 409 -8.47 -1.40 -5.09
N VAL A 410 -7.95 -1.66 -3.89
CA VAL A 410 -8.56 -1.17 -2.64
C VAL A 410 -8.59 0.36 -2.60
N SER A 411 -7.47 1.02 -2.92
CA SER A 411 -7.40 2.48 -2.90
C SER A 411 -8.33 3.15 -3.91
N GLU A 412 -8.50 2.57 -5.09
CA GLU A 412 -9.41 3.11 -6.10
C GLU A 412 -10.87 2.92 -5.68
N ALA A 413 -11.21 1.75 -5.15
CA ALA A 413 -12.56 1.46 -4.68
C ALA A 413 -12.96 2.31 -3.47
N VAL A 414 -12.06 2.48 -2.50
CA VAL A 414 -12.27 3.38 -1.35
C VAL A 414 -12.41 4.83 -1.81
N LYS A 415 -11.51 5.30 -2.69
CA LYS A 415 -11.59 6.65 -3.26
C LYS A 415 -12.92 6.90 -3.96
N SER A 416 -13.38 5.95 -4.78
CA SER A 416 -14.64 6.07 -5.53
C SER A 416 -15.85 6.06 -4.61
N SER A 417 -15.90 5.12 -3.66
CA SER A 417 -17.07 4.94 -2.78
C SER A 417 -17.21 6.07 -1.76
N PHE A 418 -16.09 6.56 -1.21
CA PHE A 418 -16.11 7.62 -0.21
C PHE A 418 -15.98 9.03 -0.79
N GLY A 419 -15.62 9.18 -2.07
CA GLY A 419 -15.41 10.49 -2.71
C GLY A 419 -14.19 11.28 -2.20
N ILE A 420 -13.27 10.62 -1.50
CA ILE A 420 -12.14 11.26 -0.81
C ILE A 420 -10.92 11.50 -1.71
N LYS A 421 -9.92 12.23 -1.20
CA LYS A 421 -8.57 12.30 -1.74
C LYS A 421 -7.56 11.88 -0.68
N TYR A 422 -6.52 11.19 -1.12
CA TYR A 422 -5.39 10.85 -0.26
C TYR A 422 -4.45 12.03 -0.13
N CYS A 423 -3.84 12.18 1.05
CA CYS A 423 -2.95 13.30 1.38
C CYS A 423 -1.55 12.86 1.80
N SER A 424 -1.39 11.62 2.27
CA SER A 424 -0.12 11.15 2.83
C SER A 424 0.02 9.63 2.72
N PHE A 425 1.25 9.13 2.79
CA PHE A 425 1.55 7.71 2.72
C PHE A 425 2.81 7.34 3.49
N LEU A 426 2.99 6.04 3.73
CA LEU A 426 4.24 5.41 4.15
C LEU A 426 4.64 4.38 3.08
N GLY A 427 5.91 4.33 2.72
CA GLY A 427 6.42 3.42 1.70
C GLY A 427 6.72 2.01 2.22
N LYS A 428 7.12 1.13 1.30
CA LYS A 428 7.79 -0.14 1.60
C LYS A 428 9.32 0.04 1.56
N GLU A 429 10.07 -0.89 2.15
CA GLU A 429 11.54 -0.81 2.21
C GLU A 429 12.22 -1.14 0.89
N ASN A 430 11.79 -2.19 0.21
CA ASN A 430 12.46 -2.79 -0.95
C ASN A 430 11.73 -2.56 -2.28
N SER A 431 10.53 -1.99 -2.26
CA SER A 431 9.76 -1.57 -3.44
C SER A 431 9.35 -0.10 -3.35
N ASN A 432 8.80 0.44 -4.45
CA ASN A 432 8.13 1.74 -4.52
C ASN A 432 6.65 1.63 -4.13
N ASN A 433 6.22 0.48 -3.61
CA ASN A 433 4.84 0.29 -3.19
C ASN A 433 4.54 1.04 -1.89
N ILE A 434 3.25 1.28 -1.67
CA ILE A 434 2.73 1.96 -0.49
C ILE A 434 2.37 0.91 0.55
N SER A 435 2.81 1.13 1.80
CA SER A 435 2.42 0.30 2.94
C SER A 435 1.24 0.91 3.70
N TRP A 436 1.18 2.23 3.86
CA TRP A 436 0.07 2.91 4.54
C TRP A 436 -0.36 4.10 3.69
N LEU A 437 -1.66 4.27 3.46
CA LEU A 437 -2.22 5.36 2.67
C LEU A 437 -3.29 6.09 3.45
N PHE A 438 -3.14 7.40 3.59
CA PHE A 438 -3.96 8.24 4.45
C PHE A 438 -4.79 9.23 3.65
N SER A 439 -6.04 9.37 4.06
CA SER A 439 -6.89 10.51 3.76
C SER A 439 -7.31 11.19 5.06
N LEU A 440 -7.30 12.52 5.06
CA LEU A 440 -7.94 13.34 6.07
C LEU A 440 -9.04 14.15 5.39
N SER A 441 -10.28 13.97 5.81
CA SER A 441 -11.45 14.56 5.16
C SER A 441 -12.34 15.29 6.16
N ALA A 442 -12.97 16.37 5.68
CA ALA A 442 -13.88 17.18 6.48
C ALA A 442 -15.33 16.85 6.14
N TYR A 443 -16.13 16.55 7.16
CA TYR A 443 -17.54 16.23 7.04
C TYR A 443 -18.41 17.22 7.78
N VAL A 444 -19.64 17.42 7.29
CA VAL A 444 -20.69 18.21 7.95
C VAL A 444 -22.02 17.50 7.76
N ASP A 445 -22.77 17.29 8.85
CA ASP A 445 -24.04 16.55 8.88
C ASP A 445 -23.98 15.22 8.10
N GLY A 446 -22.88 14.51 8.28
CA GLY A 446 -22.64 13.23 7.62
C GLY A 446 -22.35 13.29 6.12
N LYS A 447 -22.09 14.48 5.55
CA LYS A 447 -21.73 14.67 4.14
C LYS A 447 -20.31 15.18 3.99
N LEU A 448 -19.55 14.62 3.03
CA LEU A 448 -18.21 15.08 2.70
C LEU A 448 -18.24 16.52 2.17
N ILE A 449 -17.39 17.39 2.71
CA ILE A 449 -17.17 18.76 2.19
C ILE A 449 -16.03 18.77 1.18
N ASP A 450 -14.85 18.30 1.60
CA ASP A 450 -13.68 18.00 0.76
C ASP A 450 -12.65 17.24 1.62
N SER A 451 -11.58 16.78 0.96
CA SER A 451 -10.39 16.24 1.63
C SER A 451 -9.28 17.27 1.70
N PHE A 452 -8.51 17.25 2.78
CA PHE A 452 -7.32 18.06 2.91
C PHE A 452 -6.19 17.54 2.00
N ASP A 453 -5.36 18.45 1.48
CA ASP A 453 -4.24 18.10 0.62
C ASP A 453 -2.96 17.72 1.38
N ASN A 454 -1.95 17.26 0.64
CA ASN A 454 -0.65 16.87 1.19
C ASN A 454 0.09 18.04 1.86
N ARG A 455 -0.04 19.26 1.34
CA ARG A 455 0.62 20.46 1.89
C ARG A 455 0.06 20.79 3.28
N PHE A 456 -1.27 20.72 3.44
CA PHE A 456 -1.90 20.91 4.74
C PHE A 456 -1.52 19.82 5.73
N TYR A 457 -1.53 18.56 5.30
CA TYR A 457 -1.17 17.43 6.17
C TYR A 457 0.30 17.51 6.62
N LYS A 458 1.21 17.88 5.72
CA LYS A 458 2.62 18.18 6.03
C LYS A 458 2.73 19.29 7.08
N LEU A 459 2.01 20.40 6.89
CA LEU A 459 2.03 21.54 7.82
C LEU A 459 1.58 21.15 9.24
N ILE A 460 0.54 20.32 9.36
CA ILE A 460 0.10 19.79 10.67
C ILE A 460 1.21 18.96 11.31
N GLN A 461 1.80 18.05 10.55
CA GLN A 461 2.85 17.17 11.06
C GLN A 461 4.07 17.96 11.54
N GLU A 462 4.56 18.90 10.74
CA GLU A 462 5.72 19.74 11.06
C GLU A 462 5.46 20.65 12.27
N ARG A 463 4.29 21.30 12.34
CA ARG A 463 3.93 22.12 13.50
C ARG A 463 3.81 21.31 14.77
N TYR A 464 3.19 20.13 14.69
CA TYR A 464 3.06 19.24 15.84
C TYR A 464 4.44 18.72 16.28
N TYR A 465 5.31 18.33 15.33
CA TYR A 465 6.67 17.91 15.63
C TYR A 465 7.53 19.03 16.21
N LYS A 466 7.45 20.26 15.69
CA LYS A 466 8.17 21.42 16.25
C LYS A 466 7.77 21.66 17.72
N LYS A 467 6.48 21.54 18.04
CA LYS A 467 5.94 21.79 19.40
C LYS A 467 6.15 20.63 20.38
N LYS A 468 6.05 19.39 19.92
CA LYS A 468 5.99 18.20 20.78
C LYS A 468 7.16 17.24 20.61
N LYS A 469 8.03 17.50 19.63
CA LYS A 469 9.11 16.59 19.20
C LYS A 469 8.62 15.17 18.91
N LYS A 470 7.34 15.04 18.54
CA LYS A 470 6.59 13.79 18.27
C LYS A 470 5.74 14.01 17.02
N TYR A 471 5.40 12.96 16.29
CA TYR A 471 4.53 13.08 15.11
C TYR A 471 3.05 13.00 15.48
N PHE A 472 2.20 13.67 14.73
CA PHE A 472 0.75 13.58 14.87
C PHE A 472 0.26 12.21 14.37
N PHE A 473 -0.57 11.53 15.17
CA PHE A 473 -1.05 10.16 14.87
C PHE A 473 -2.55 9.97 15.08
N THR A 474 -3.12 10.58 16.13
CA THR A 474 -4.55 10.44 16.46
C THR A 474 -5.27 11.77 16.26
N VAL A 475 -6.29 11.75 15.40
CA VAL A 475 -7.29 12.82 15.28
C VAL A 475 -8.26 12.73 16.46
N LYS A 476 -8.47 13.84 17.17
CA LYS A 476 -9.41 13.87 18.31
C LYS A 476 -10.85 13.87 17.80
N ASN A 477 -11.71 13.12 18.48
CA ASN A 477 -13.15 13.10 18.25
C ASN A 477 -13.83 14.36 18.82
N LYS A 478 -13.52 15.52 18.22
CA LYS A 478 -14.15 16.80 18.54
C LYS A 478 -14.37 17.57 17.24
N PRO A 479 -15.58 18.12 17.01
CA PRO A 479 -15.82 19.02 15.90
C PRO A 479 -14.83 20.18 15.92
N MET A 480 -14.23 20.47 14.77
CA MET A 480 -13.31 21.58 14.59
C MET A 480 -14.10 22.84 14.24
N ILE A 481 -13.89 23.90 15.01
CA ILE A 481 -14.41 25.24 14.74
C ILE A 481 -13.72 25.78 13.49
N ILE A 482 -14.50 26.13 12.47
CA ILE A 482 -13.94 26.42 11.15
C ILE A 482 -13.17 27.73 11.10
N GLN A 483 -13.49 28.70 11.96
CA GLN A 483 -12.75 29.95 12.11
C GLN A 483 -11.27 29.72 12.47
N LYS A 484 -10.93 28.59 13.12
CA LYS A 484 -9.53 28.23 13.40
C LYS A 484 -8.71 27.93 12.13
N LEU A 485 -9.37 27.76 10.98
CA LEU A 485 -8.73 27.57 9.69
C LEU A 485 -8.42 28.89 8.96
N ILE A 486 -8.93 30.04 9.43
CA ILE A 486 -8.71 31.35 8.79
C ILE A 486 -7.22 31.64 8.53
N PRO A 487 -6.30 31.41 9.50
CA PRO A 487 -4.87 31.64 9.26
C PRO A 487 -4.24 30.72 8.19
N LEU A 488 -4.98 29.71 7.72
CA LEU A 488 -4.51 28.66 6.82
C LEU A 488 -5.22 28.70 5.46
N LEU A 489 -5.98 29.76 5.16
CA LEU A 489 -6.69 29.93 3.89
C LEU A 489 -5.77 30.11 2.68
N PHE A 490 -4.48 30.35 2.88
CA PHE A 490 -3.48 30.26 1.81
C PHE A 490 -3.36 28.85 1.23
N ASN A 491 -3.77 27.81 1.97
CA ASN A 491 -3.85 26.44 1.46
C ASN A 491 -5.15 26.23 0.67
N SER A 492 -5.00 25.71 -0.55
CA SER A 492 -6.13 25.56 -1.49
C SER A 492 -7.24 24.63 -0.99
N SER A 493 -6.89 23.53 -0.31
CA SER A 493 -7.86 22.57 0.23
C SER A 493 -8.59 23.15 1.45
N VAL A 494 -7.86 23.85 2.32
CA VAL A 494 -8.43 24.52 3.50
C VAL A 494 -9.42 25.61 3.07
N ARG A 495 -9.04 26.45 2.09
CA ARG A 495 -9.92 27.49 1.55
C ARG A 495 -11.22 26.93 0.99
N LYS A 496 -11.15 25.82 0.24
CA LYS A 496 -12.35 25.13 -0.29
C LYS A 496 -13.24 24.61 0.82
N ILE A 497 -12.67 23.96 1.83
CA ILE A 497 -13.43 23.45 2.98
C ILE A 497 -14.09 24.62 3.73
N PHE A 498 -13.33 25.68 4.01
CA PHE A 498 -13.82 26.88 4.68
C PHE A 498 -15.02 27.50 3.96
N LEU A 499 -14.87 27.83 2.67
CA LEU A 499 -15.93 28.44 1.87
C LEU A 499 -17.16 27.55 1.77
N ARG A 500 -16.99 26.26 1.46
CA ARG A 500 -18.12 25.32 1.31
C ARG A 500 -18.90 25.12 2.61
N SER A 501 -18.23 25.15 3.75
CA SER A 501 -18.89 25.05 5.05
C SER A 501 -19.64 26.33 5.41
N ILE A 502 -19.09 27.51 5.09
CA ILE A 502 -19.78 28.79 5.28
C ILE A 502 -21.03 28.88 4.40
N ILE A 503 -20.93 28.50 3.12
CA ILE A 503 -22.08 28.44 2.19
C ILE A 503 -23.21 27.55 2.76
N LYS A 504 -22.86 26.50 3.51
CA LYS A 504 -23.82 25.62 4.17
C LYS A 504 -24.32 26.15 5.53
N GLY A 505 -23.88 27.32 5.98
CA GLY A 505 -24.23 27.91 7.28
C GLY A 505 -23.58 27.20 8.48
N LYS A 506 -22.49 26.45 8.27
CA LYS A 506 -21.96 25.51 9.28
C LYS A 506 -20.65 26.03 9.86
N LYS A 507 -20.66 26.24 11.18
CA LYS A 507 -19.50 26.75 11.96
C LYS A 507 -18.53 25.66 12.42
N LYS A 508 -18.92 24.40 12.30
CA LYS A 508 -18.15 23.23 12.77
C LYS A 508 -18.05 22.18 11.67
N ILE A 509 -16.89 21.53 11.60
CA ILE A 509 -16.65 20.38 10.71
C ILE A 509 -16.10 19.20 11.51
N ASN A 510 -16.34 17.98 11.04
CA ASN A 510 -15.86 16.76 11.65
C ASN A 510 -14.71 16.18 10.81
N PRO A 511 -13.45 16.23 11.30
CA PRO A 511 -12.34 15.59 10.61
C PRO A 511 -12.39 14.08 10.82
N GLN A 512 -12.30 13.30 9.74
CA GLN A 512 -12.24 11.86 9.77
C GLN A 512 -11.05 11.36 8.94
N VAL A 513 -10.34 10.37 9.47
CA VAL A 513 -9.20 9.72 8.83
C VAL A 513 -9.65 8.40 8.22
N ILE A 514 -9.31 8.19 6.95
CA ILE A 514 -9.35 6.87 6.33
C ILE A 514 -7.91 6.44 6.09
N LEU A 515 -7.58 5.27 6.63
CA LEU A 515 -6.27 4.66 6.52
C LEU A 515 -6.42 3.31 5.81
N ILE A 516 -5.65 3.10 4.74
CA ILE A 516 -5.49 1.79 4.12
C ILE A 516 -4.10 1.25 4.44
N ILE A 517 -4.03 0.05 4.99
CA ILE A 517 -2.78 -0.63 5.35
C ILE A 517 -2.59 -1.81 4.42
N ASP A 518 -1.50 -1.79 3.67
CA ASP A 518 -1.00 -2.92 2.91
C ASP A 518 0.09 -3.65 3.72
N PRO A 519 -0.17 -4.86 4.24
CA PRO A 519 0.81 -5.60 5.03
C PRO A 519 2.02 -6.03 4.17
N PRO A 520 3.14 -6.45 4.79
CA PRO A 520 4.33 -6.89 4.08
C PRO A 520 4.04 -7.86 2.94
N SER A 521 4.85 -7.82 1.89
CA SER A 521 4.74 -8.74 0.76
C SER A 521 6.02 -9.54 0.61
N LEU A 522 5.89 -10.84 0.33
CA LEU A 522 7.03 -11.68 0.05
C LEU A 522 7.47 -11.51 -1.41
N GLU A 523 8.73 -11.10 -1.60
CA GLU A 523 9.39 -10.94 -2.90
C GLU A 523 10.77 -11.60 -2.86
N ASN A 524 11.04 -12.56 -3.75
CA ASN A 524 12.34 -13.26 -3.81
C ASN A 524 12.80 -13.89 -2.48
N ASN A 525 11.88 -14.52 -1.74
CA ASN A 525 12.13 -15.08 -0.41
C ASN A 525 12.62 -14.04 0.61
N LYS A 526 12.36 -12.76 0.36
CA LYS A 526 12.61 -11.66 1.28
C LYS A 526 11.31 -10.90 1.48
N TRP A 527 11.05 -10.52 2.72
CA TRP A 527 9.89 -9.70 3.04
C TRP A 527 10.17 -8.24 2.68
N ASP A 528 9.23 -7.65 1.96
CA ASP A 528 9.18 -6.21 1.73
C ASP A 528 8.34 -5.56 2.85
N LEU A 529 9.04 -5.06 3.86
CA LEU A 529 8.45 -4.54 5.09
C LEU A 529 7.93 -3.10 4.90
N CYS A 530 7.06 -2.69 5.82
CA CYS A 530 6.63 -1.31 5.93
C CYS A 530 7.80 -0.45 6.44
N LYS A 531 8.22 0.56 5.66
CA LYS A 531 9.28 1.49 6.06
C LYS A 531 8.90 2.16 7.37
N GLY A 532 9.71 2.01 8.42
CA GLY A 532 9.40 2.59 9.73
C GLY A 532 8.06 2.10 10.29
N CYS A 533 7.84 0.78 10.28
CA CYS A 533 6.59 0.14 10.71
C CYS A 533 6.04 0.75 12.03
N PRO A 534 4.75 1.16 12.07
CA PRO A 534 4.09 1.63 13.29
C PRO A 534 3.74 0.52 14.26
N ASP A 535 3.59 -0.72 13.77
CA ASP A 535 3.06 -1.84 14.55
C ASP A 535 4.07 -2.99 14.81
N PRO A 536 5.38 -2.73 15.05
CA PRO A 536 6.29 -3.80 15.43
C PRO A 536 6.15 -4.12 16.91
N MET A 537 6.32 -5.40 17.23
CA MET A 537 6.40 -5.97 18.56
C MET A 537 7.85 -6.32 18.90
N ILE A 538 8.14 -6.45 20.20
CA ILE A 538 9.42 -6.97 20.66
C ILE A 538 9.35 -8.50 20.65
N HIS A 539 10.34 -9.15 20.06
CA HIS A 539 10.51 -10.60 20.14
C HIS A 539 12.01 -10.92 20.12
N ASN A 540 12.48 -11.65 21.14
CA ASN A 540 13.89 -12.00 21.34
C ASN A 540 14.83 -10.77 21.19
N GLY A 541 14.46 -9.65 21.81
CA GLY A 541 15.23 -8.40 21.80
C GLY A 541 15.14 -7.57 20.52
N ASN A 542 14.46 -8.05 19.47
CA ASN A 542 14.36 -7.38 18.18
C ASN A 542 12.94 -6.87 17.88
N LEU A 543 12.83 -5.85 17.04
CA LEU A 543 11.55 -5.37 16.55
C LEU A 543 11.07 -6.20 15.35
N VAL A 544 9.87 -6.77 15.49
CA VAL A 544 9.25 -7.68 14.54
C VAL A 544 7.88 -7.14 14.13
N PRO A 545 7.54 -7.03 12.83
CA PRO A 545 6.18 -6.69 12.42
C PRO A 545 5.15 -7.65 13.05
N SER A 546 4.12 -7.13 13.72
CA SER A 546 3.10 -7.95 14.41
C SER A 546 2.46 -8.98 13.48
N CYS A 547 2.20 -8.59 12.22
CA CYS A 547 1.60 -9.42 11.17
C CYS A 547 2.48 -10.59 10.70
N LEU A 548 3.80 -10.58 10.95
CA LEU A 548 4.73 -11.67 10.56
C LEU A 548 5.24 -12.47 11.76
N LEU A 549 4.82 -12.13 12.97
CA LEU A 549 5.38 -12.73 14.18
C LEU A 549 5.12 -14.24 14.27
N GLU A 550 3.97 -14.75 13.82
CA GLU A 550 3.73 -16.21 13.84
C GLU A 550 4.66 -16.98 12.89
N ARG A 551 5.01 -16.40 11.74
CA ARG A 551 6.01 -16.99 10.83
C ARG A 551 7.39 -17.10 11.49
N ILE A 552 7.80 -16.04 12.19
CA ILE A 552 9.09 -16.02 12.91
C ILE A 552 9.11 -17.03 14.05
N LYS A 553 8.01 -17.16 14.81
CA LYS A 553 7.88 -18.18 15.85
C LYS A 553 7.95 -19.60 15.29
N LYS A 554 7.45 -19.83 14.06
CA LYS A 554 7.61 -21.12 13.34
C LYS A 554 9.00 -21.26 12.66
N GLY A 555 9.95 -20.36 12.92
CA GLY A 555 11.35 -20.48 12.47
C GLY A 555 11.67 -19.79 11.14
N GLU A 556 10.74 -19.05 10.54
CA GLU A 556 11.02 -18.32 9.30
C GLU A 556 12.04 -17.19 9.55
N LYS A 557 13.16 -17.21 8.81
CA LYS A 557 14.21 -16.19 8.92
C LYS A 557 13.78 -14.92 8.19
N ILE A 558 13.25 -13.96 8.94
CA ILE A 558 12.84 -12.64 8.44
C ILE A 558 13.83 -11.58 8.93
N ARG A 559 14.28 -10.69 8.04
CA ARG A 559 15.11 -9.55 8.43
C ARG A 559 14.30 -8.62 9.33
N LEU A 560 14.82 -8.34 10.52
CA LEU A 560 14.17 -7.50 11.53
C LEU A 560 14.71 -6.05 11.47
N PHE A 561 14.03 -5.13 12.17
CA PHE A 561 14.35 -3.69 12.16
C PHE A 561 15.49 -3.30 13.10
#